data_AF-A0A2D8MLP9-F1
#
_entry.id   AF-A0A2D8MLP9-F1
#
_cell.length_a   1.000
_cell.length_b   1.000
_cell.length_c   1.000
_cell.angle_alpha   90.00
_cell.angle_beta   90.00
_cell.angle_gamma   90.00
#
_symmetry.space_group_name_H-M   'P 1'
#
loop_
_entity.id
_entity.type
_entity.pdbx_description
1 polymer ?
#
loop_
_entity_poly.entity_id
_entity_poly.type
_entity_poly.pdbx_seq_one_letter_code
_entity_poly.pdbx_strand_id
1 'polypeptide(L)' 'MKSVTAIGPASSANLGSGFDCFAIALHDLHDTVTITKNNKSGVAVKTLGMKTGIPKDPKKHTGGLVAINI' A
#
# COMPACT_ATOMS: atom_id res chain seq x y z
N MET A 1 17.36 -11.54 -6.73
CA MET A 1 16.14 -11.81 -5.93
C MET A 1 14.96 -11.26 -6.72
N LYS A 2 13.88 -12.03 -6.95
CA LYS A 2 12.77 -11.55 -7.79
C LYS A 2 11.95 -10.50 -7.03
N SER A 3 11.69 -9.35 -7.64
CA SER A 3 10.90 -8.26 -7.06
C SER A 3 10.01 -7.61 -8.10
N VAL A 4 8.91 -7.03 -7.64
CA VAL A 4 8.01 -6.18 -8.43
C VAL A 4 7.67 -4.94 -7.61
N THR A 5 7.57 -3.80 -8.30
CA THR A 5 7.21 -2.52 -7.70
C THR A 5 5.97 -1.97 -8.39
N ALA A 6 4.99 -1.55 -7.59
CA ALA A 6 3.79 -0.89 -8.05
C ALA A 6 3.71 0.52 -7.44
N ILE A 7 3.06 1.43 -8.17
CA ILE A 7 2.79 2.80 -7.75
C ILE A 7 1.29 2.94 -7.49
N GLY A 8 0.93 3.47 -6.33
CA GLY A 8 -0.44 3.81 -5.96
C GLY A 8 -0.61 5.32 -5.88
N PRO A 9 -1.28 5.97 -6.85
CA PRO A 9 -1.50 7.41 -6.81
C PRO A 9 -2.45 7.78 -5.66
N ALA A 10 -2.22 8.95 -5.06
CA ALA A 10 -3.18 9.58 -4.19
C ALA A 10 -4.43 9.98 -4.99
N SER A 11 -5.55 10.16 -4.30
CA SER A 11 -6.80 10.58 -4.93
C SER A 11 -7.52 11.64 -4.10
N SER A 12 -8.33 12.45 -4.79
CA SER A 12 -9.34 13.31 -4.15
C SER A 12 -10.72 12.71 -4.40
N ALA A 13 -11.41 12.36 -3.32
CA ALA A 13 -12.73 11.72 -3.35
C ALA A 13 -13.88 12.73 -3.26
N ASN A 14 -15.10 12.25 -3.51
CA ASN A 14 -16.40 12.91 -3.41
C ASN A 14 -16.66 14.04 -4.41
N LEU A 15 -15.69 14.93 -4.66
CA LEU A 15 -15.79 16.00 -5.68
C LEU A 15 -17.13 16.76 -5.66
N GLY A 16 -17.58 17.18 -4.47
CA GLY A 16 -18.85 17.89 -4.27
C GLY A 16 -20.05 16.95 -4.19
N SER A 17 -20.96 17.03 -5.15
CA SER A 17 -22.18 16.22 -5.17
C SER A 17 -21.95 14.73 -5.48
N GLY A 18 -20.70 14.31 -5.73
CA GLY A 18 -20.32 12.94 -6.04
C GLY A 18 -19.93 12.10 -4.81
N PHE A 19 -20.52 12.37 -3.65
CA PHE A 19 -20.28 11.64 -2.41
C PHE A 19 -20.34 10.12 -2.64
N ASP A 20 -19.30 9.40 -2.20
CA ASP A 20 -19.11 7.96 -2.37
C ASP A 20 -19.13 7.43 -3.83
N CYS A 21 -19.08 8.31 -4.82
CA CYS A 21 -19.15 7.94 -6.25
C CYS A 21 -17.93 8.41 -7.06
N PHE A 22 -17.46 9.63 -6.82
CA PHE A 22 -16.41 10.24 -7.63
C PHE A 22 -15.05 10.26 -6.93
N ALA A 23 -14.01 10.02 -7.72
CA ALA A 23 -12.62 10.23 -7.32
C ALA A 23 -11.77 10.62 -8.53
N ILE A 24 -10.74 11.43 -8.30
CA ILE A 24 -9.71 11.75 -9.30
C ILE A 24 -8.34 11.37 -8.76
N ALA A 25 -7.53 10.69 -9.58
CA ALA A 25 -6.15 10.34 -9.25
C ALA A 25 -5.23 11.56 -9.46
N LEU A 26 -4.32 11.78 -8.53
CA LEU A 26 -3.31 12.83 -8.59
C LEU A 26 -2.03 12.26 -9.21
N HIS A 27 -1.43 13.02 -10.13
CA HIS A 27 -0.26 12.57 -10.88
C HIS A 27 1.01 12.44 -10.01
N ASP A 28 1.35 13.50 -9.26
CA ASP A 28 2.66 13.60 -8.60
C ASP A 28 2.68 13.07 -7.16
N LEU A 29 1.51 12.89 -6.53
CA LEU A 29 1.43 12.40 -5.15
C LEU A 29 1.08 10.91 -5.17
N HIS A 30 2.00 10.06 -4.70
CA HIS A 30 1.82 8.61 -4.71
C HIS A 30 2.66 7.93 -3.62
N ASP A 31 2.23 6.74 -3.22
CA ASP A 31 3.07 5.80 -2.47
C ASP A 31 3.59 4.71 -3.42
N THR A 32 4.75 4.12 -3.09
CA THR A 32 5.34 3.00 -3.83
C THR A 32 5.35 1.75 -2.96
N VAL A 33 4.96 0.61 -3.53
CA VAL A 33 5.00 -0.69 -2.85
C VAL A 33 5.89 -1.64 -3.63
N THR A 34 6.93 -2.13 -2.96
CA THR A 34 7.84 -3.13 -3.52
C THR A 34 7.65 -4.47 -2.80
N ILE A 35 7.34 -5.51 -3.56
CA ILE A 35 7.28 -6.89 -3.07
C ILE A 35 8.51 -7.61 -3.57
N THR A 36 9.23 -8.24 -2.65
CA THR A 36 10.41 -9.07 -2.96
C THR A 36 10.14 -10.50 -2.49
N LYS A 37 10.39 -11.48 -3.35
CA LYS A 37 10.26 -12.90 -2.97
C LYS A 37 11.30 -13.23 -1.91
N ASN A 38 10.83 -13.71 -0.77
CA ASN A 38 11.65 -14.16 0.35
C ASN A 38 11.98 -15.66 0.21
N ASN A 39 13.13 -16.08 0.73
CA ASN A 39 13.53 -17.49 0.84
C ASN A 39 13.00 -18.14 2.14
N LYS A 40 12.46 -17.36 3.08
CA LYS A 40 11.80 -17.83 4.30
C LYS A 40 10.28 -17.85 4.11
N SER A 41 9.61 -18.75 4.83
CA SER A 41 8.15 -18.75 4.92
C SER A 41 7.63 -17.49 5.63
N GLY A 42 6.44 -17.04 5.24
CA GLY A 42 5.74 -15.91 5.83
C GLY A 42 6.00 -14.56 5.15
N VAL A 43 5.25 -13.56 5.60
CA VAL A 43 5.28 -12.18 5.10
C VAL A 43 5.98 -11.29 6.11
N ALA A 44 6.91 -10.46 5.63
CA ALA A 44 7.55 -9.42 6.43
C ALA A 44 7.20 -8.06 5.84
N VAL A 45 6.58 -7.19 6.65
CA VAL A 45 6.31 -5.80 6.26
C VAL A 45 7.50 -4.94 6.67
N LYS A 46 8.08 -4.25 5.69
CA LYS A 46 9.12 -3.23 5.91
C LYS A 46 8.58 -1.90 5.44
N THR A 47 8.59 -0.91 6.32
CA THR A 47 8.22 0.46 5.98
C THR A 47 9.48 1.22 5.58
N LEU A 48 9.48 1.82 4.39
CA LEU A 48 10.52 2.71 3.90
C LEU A 48 9.95 4.14 3.92
N GLY A 49 10.60 5.05 4.64
CA GLY A 49 10.17 6.45 4.79
C GLY A 49 10.01 6.88 6.25
N MET A 50 9.89 8.19 6.48
CA MET A 50 9.76 8.81 7.82
C MET A 50 8.32 8.83 8.37
N LYS A 51 7.41 8.00 7.83
CA LYS A 51 6.01 7.95 8.29
C LYS A 51 5.93 7.11 9.59
N THR A 52 5.49 7.74 10.67
CA THR A 52 5.18 7.05 11.93
C THR A 52 3.74 6.50 11.90
N GLY A 53 3.44 5.50 12.74
CA GLY A 53 2.08 4.97 12.89
C GLY A 53 1.67 3.84 11.95
N ILE A 54 2.54 3.40 11.01
CA ILE A 54 2.25 2.25 10.14
C ILE A 54 2.69 0.95 10.84
N PRO A 55 1.76 0.00 11.12
CA PRO A 55 2.11 -1.25 11.79
C PRO A 55 3.03 -2.13 10.93
N LYS A 56 4.02 -2.76 11.56
CA LYS A 56 4.90 -3.75 10.89
C LYS A 56 4.43 -5.20 11.06
N ASP A 57 3.54 -5.45 12.01
CA ASP A 57 2.88 -6.74 12.16
C ASP A 57 1.94 -6.95 10.95
N PRO A 58 2.18 -7.98 10.11
CA PRO A 58 1.33 -8.24 8.94
C PRO A 58 -0.15 -8.35 9.29
N LYS A 59 -0.51 -8.86 10.48
CA LYS A 59 -1.91 -9.01 10.90
C LYS A 59 -2.62 -7.68 11.18
N LYS A 60 -1.85 -6.61 11.41
CA LYS A 60 -2.36 -5.25 11.68
C LYS A 60 -2.07 -4.26 10.55
N HIS A 61 -1.44 -4.71 9.47
CA HIS A 61 -1.07 -3.89 8.33
C HIS A 61 -1.99 -4.19 7.15
N THR A 62 -2.67 -3.20 6.56
CA THR A 62 -3.66 -3.42 5.48
C THR A 62 -3.12 -4.29 4.34
N GLY A 63 -1.97 -3.95 3.77
CA GLY A 63 -1.35 -4.76 2.72
C GLY A 63 -0.74 -6.08 3.23
N GLY A 64 -0.38 -6.13 4.52
CA GLY A 64 0.18 -7.32 5.15
C GLY A 64 -0.89 -8.39 5.37
N LEU A 65 -2.09 -7.95 5.77
CA LEU A 65 -3.25 -8.79 6.00
C LEU A 65 -3.71 -9.46 4.70
N VAL A 66 -3.68 -8.73 3.58
CA VAL A 66 -3.92 -9.31 2.26
C VAL A 66 -2.86 -10.36 1.93
N ALA A 67 -1.59 -10.02 2.07
CA ALA A 67 -0.48 -10.89 1.68
C ALA A 67 -0.38 -12.21 2.47
N ILE A 68 -0.91 -12.28 3.69
CA ILE A 68 -0.93 -13.53 4.49
C ILE A 68 -2.14 -14.42 4.22
N ASN A 69 -3.13 -13.96 3.45
CA ASN A 69 -4.39 -14.67 3.19
C ASN A 69 -4.60 -15.02 1.70
N ILE A 70 -3.59 -14.83 0.86
CA ILE A 70 -3.57 -15.25 -0.56
C ILE A 70 -2.58 -16.40 -0.74
#